data_AF-A0A351UP69-F1
#
_entry.id   AF-A0A351UP69-F1
#
_cell.length_a   1.000
_cell.length_b   1.000
_cell.length_c   1.000
_cell.angle_alpha   90.00
_cell.angle_beta   90.00
_cell.angle_gamma   90.00
#
_symmetry.space_group_name_H-M   'P 1'
#
loop_
_entity.id
_entity.type
_entity.pdbx_description
1 polymer ?
#
loop_
_entity_poly.entity_id
_entity_poly.type
_entity_poly.pdbx_seq_one_letter_code
_entity_poly.pdbx_strand_id
1 'polypeptide(L)'
;MSAAAPAFAEQSLISTTTVTVEQVYATKNLRDPLLPATAYGDTKGRGPAAKGAQPAVAASSFTIYNLALTGIMEDSRGRLAFLRDTASGALYMLRSGRITDSKNKPVPGVSGVVKGKQVVLMTDDKKVNQLSLREKSEQAPGSEK
;
A
#
# COMPACT_ATOMS: atom_id res chain seq x y z
N MET A 1 -19.42 -64.35 -2.93
CA MET A 1 -18.11 -63.93 -2.40
C MET A 1 -17.03 -64.46 -3.35
N SER A 2 -16.30 -63.59 -4.04
CA SER A 2 -14.85 -63.72 -4.29
C SER A 2 -14.40 -62.67 -5.30
N ALA A 3 -13.50 -61.81 -4.84
CA ALA A 3 -12.73 -60.87 -5.64
C ALA A 3 -11.46 -61.54 -6.18
N ALA A 4 -10.98 -61.12 -7.35
CA ALA A 4 -9.57 -61.24 -7.73
C ALA A 4 -9.24 -60.31 -8.92
N ALA A 5 -8.54 -59.21 -8.62
CA ALA A 5 -7.65 -58.49 -9.54
C ALA A 5 -6.22 -58.72 -9.03
N PRO A 6 -5.21 -58.86 -9.91
CA PRO A 6 -4.35 -57.72 -10.27
C PRO A 6 -3.80 -57.88 -11.72
N ALA A 7 -2.99 -57.04 -12.37
CA ALA A 7 -2.12 -55.94 -11.99
C ALA A 7 -1.90 -55.05 -13.24
N PHE A 8 -1.96 -53.73 -13.10
CA PHE A 8 -1.32 -52.81 -14.05
C PHE A 8 -0.02 -52.33 -13.40
N ALA A 9 1.11 -52.70 -14.01
CA ALA A 9 2.41 -52.14 -13.67
C ALA A 9 2.70 -50.99 -14.65
N GLU A 10 2.41 -49.75 -14.25
CA GLU A 10 2.92 -48.58 -14.95
C GLU A 10 4.32 -48.25 -14.42
N GLN A 11 5.33 -48.50 -15.24
CA GLN A 11 6.69 -48.05 -14.99
C GLN A 11 6.79 -46.56 -15.33
N SER A 12 6.82 -45.71 -14.31
CA SER A 12 7.11 -44.28 -14.46
C SER A 12 8.60 -44.09 -14.77
N LEU A 13 8.92 -43.90 -16.05
CA LEU A 13 10.23 -43.45 -16.52
C LEU A 13 10.42 -41.97 -16.15
N ILE A 14 11.02 -41.72 -14.99
CA ILE A 14 11.50 -40.40 -14.58
C ILE A 14 12.80 -40.08 -15.34
N SER A 15 12.66 -39.45 -16.51
CA SER A 15 13.77 -38.83 -17.23
C SER A 15 14.17 -37.52 -16.56
N THR A 16 15.12 -37.58 -15.62
CA THR A 16 15.80 -36.37 -15.13
C THR A 16 16.85 -35.95 -16.16
N THR A 17 16.66 -34.79 -16.78
CA THR A 17 17.68 -34.19 -17.65
C THR A 17 18.91 -33.81 -16.83
N THR A 18 20.08 -34.27 -17.28
CA THR A 18 21.36 -33.92 -16.69
C THR A 18 21.67 -32.45 -16.96
N VAL A 19 21.64 -31.62 -15.92
CA VAL A 19 21.99 -30.19 -16.02
C VAL A 19 23.51 -30.08 -16.13
N THR A 20 23.99 -29.51 -17.23
CA THR A 20 25.43 -29.27 -17.42
C THR A 20 25.87 -28.00 -16.71
N VAL A 21 27.13 -27.95 -16.26
CA VAL A 21 27.70 -26.80 -15.53
C VAL A 21 27.54 -25.50 -16.32
N GLU A 22 27.65 -25.58 -17.65
CA GLU A 22 27.48 -24.46 -18.55
C GLU A 22 26.05 -23.88 -18.52
N GLN A 23 25.02 -24.72 -18.35
CA GLN A 23 23.63 -24.26 -18.20
C GLN A 23 23.36 -23.59 -16.85
N VAL A 24 24.14 -23.92 -15.81
CA VAL A 24 24.01 -23.29 -14.48
C VAL A 24 24.59 -21.89 -14.47
N TYR A 25 25.71 -21.68 -15.19
CA TYR A 25 26.41 -20.39 -15.19
C TYR A 25 26.11 -19.52 -16.42
N ALA A 26 25.48 -20.07 -17.47
CA ALA A 26 25.00 -19.27 -18.59
C ALA A 26 23.84 -18.37 -18.14
N THR A 27 24.02 -17.07 -18.34
CA THR A 27 22.94 -16.10 -18.13
C THR A 27 21.83 -16.35 -19.16
N LYS A 28 20.67 -16.81 -18.69
CA LYS A 28 19.49 -17.09 -19.53
C LYS A 28 19.02 -15.88 -20.36
N ASN A 29 19.30 -14.66 -19.89
CA ASN A 29 18.98 -13.43 -20.58
C ASN A 29 20.23 -12.58 -20.76
N LEU A 30 20.70 -12.44 -22.00
CA LEU A 30 21.73 -11.48 -22.38
C LEU A 30 21.10 -10.09 -22.44
N ARG A 31 21.18 -9.34 -21.33
CA ARG A 31 20.71 -7.94 -21.30
C ARG A 31 21.87 -7.01 -21.67
N ASP A 32 21.59 -6.03 -22.51
CA ASP A 32 22.53 -4.96 -22.82
C ASP A 32 22.79 -4.12 -21.54
N PRO A 33 24.04 -4.05 -21.05
CA PRO A 33 24.39 -3.32 -19.83
C PRO A 33 24.23 -1.80 -19.97
N LEU A 34 24.16 -1.26 -21.19
CA LEU A 34 23.97 0.17 -21.43
C LEU A 34 22.50 0.59 -21.37
N LEU A 35 21.57 -0.38 -21.31
CA LEU A 35 20.15 -0.08 -21.15
C LEU A 35 19.81 0.13 -19.66
N PRO A 36 19.21 1.29 -19.30
CA PRO A 36 18.85 1.56 -17.93
C PRO A 36 17.86 0.51 -17.39
N ALA A 37 18.05 0.13 -16.12
CA ALA A 37 17.19 -0.82 -15.46
C ALA A 37 15.78 -0.22 -15.28
N THR A 38 14.77 -0.94 -15.73
CA THR A 38 13.36 -0.68 -15.44
C THR A 38 12.95 -1.21 -14.06
N ALA A 39 13.92 -1.75 -13.29
CA ALA A 39 13.70 -2.19 -11.92
C ALA A 39 13.44 -0.98 -11.01
N TYR A 40 12.49 -1.16 -10.11
CA TYR A 40 11.99 -0.11 -9.25
C TYR A 40 13.10 0.36 -8.29
N GLY A 41 13.66 1.55 -8.53
CA GLY A 41 14.67 2.17 -7.65
C GLY A 41 15.86 2.81 -8.36
N ASP A 42 16.11 2.51 -9.64
CA ASP A 42 17.34 2.91 -10.33
C ASP A 42 17.24 4.23 -11.14
N THR A 43 16.14 4.97 -11.01
CA THR A 43 15.94 6.25 -11.70
C THR A 43 16.65 7.41 -10.98
N LYS A 44 17.98 7.33 -10.83
CA LYS A 44 18.83 8.51 -10.60
C LYS A 44 19.30 9.09 -11.93
N GLY A 45 18.35 9.39 -12.81
CA GLY A 45 18.60 9.98 -14.12
C GLY A 45 17.42 10.86 -14.52
N ARG A 46 17.66 12.17 -14.53
CA ARG A 46 16.70 13.22 -14.89
C ARG A 46 16.28 13.06 -16.36
N GLY A 47 15.24 12.26 -16.62
CA GLY A 47 14.45 12.35 -17.85
C GLY A 47 13.56 13.60 -17.81
N PRO A 48 13.23 14.21 -18.96
CA PRO A 48 12.29 15.33 -19.00
C PRO A 48 10.97 14.88 -18.38
N ALA A 49 10.46 15.68 -17.45
CA ALA A 49 9.19 15.45 -16.78
C ALA A 49 8.09 15.32 -17.84
N ALA A 50 7.72 14.09 -18.18
CA ALA A 50 6.49 13.84 -18.89
C ALA A 50 5.39 14.45 -18.03
N LYS A 51 4.79 15.54 -18.51
CA LYS A 51 3.44 15.98 -18.16
C LYS A 51 2.47 14.88 -18.64
N GLY A 52 2.60 13.70 -18.06
CA GLY A 52 1.63 12.62 -18.20
C GLY A 52 0.45 13.02 -17.34
N ALA A 53 -0.69 13.21 -18.00
CA ALA A 53 -1.99 13.37 -17.39
C ALA A 53 -2.09 12.49 -16.14
N GLN A 54 -2.42 13.11 -15.00
CA GLN A 54 -2.69 12.38 -13.78
C GLN A 54 -3.72 11.31 -14.12
N PRO A 55 -3.43 10.01 -13.96
CA PRO A 55 -4.46 9.00 -14.12
C PRO A 55 -5.53 9.37 -13.10
N ALA A 56 -6.76 9.62 -13.59
CA ALA A 56 -7.93 9.76 -12.75
C ALA A 56 -8.00 8.48 -11.93
N VAL A 57 -7.50 8.56 -10.70
CA VAL A 57 -7.52 7.45 -9.77
C VAL A 57 -8.98 7.15 -9.55
N ALA A 58 -9.37 5.93 -9.95
CA ALA A 58 -10.70 5.39 -9.73
C ALA A 58 -11.17 5.83 -8.36
N ALA A 59 -12.38 6.39 -8.30
CA ALA A 59 -13.03 6.83 -7.09
C ALA A 59 -13.09 5.67 -6.11
N SER A 60 -12.00 5.46 -5.38
CA SER A 60 -11.96 4.65 -4.19
C SER A 60 -13.02 5.24 -3.29
N SER A 61 -13.87 4.37 -2.76
CA SER A 61 -14.97 4.68 -1.84
C SER A 61 -14.44 5.25 -0.53
N PHE A 62 -13.78 6.40 -0.61
CA PHE A 62 -13.17 7.08 0.51
C PHE A 62 -14.24 7.83 1.26
N THR A 63 -14.44 7.46 2.52
CA THR A 63 -15.42 8.12 3.40
C THR A 63 -14.69 8.77 4.56
N ILE A 64 -15.01 10.04 4.81
CA ILE A 64 -14.34 10.84 5.85
C ILE A 64 -14.82 10.46 7.26
N TYR A 65 -16.01 9.88 7.36
CA TYR A 65 -16.68 9.60 8.62
C TYR A 65 -16.05 8.45 9.42
N ASN A 66 -15.41 7.50 8.74
CA ASN A 66 -14.77 6.35 9.37
C ASN A 66 -13.29 6.60 9.66
N LEU A 67 -12.81 7.84 9.52
CA LEU A 67 -11.41 8.16 9.78
C LEU A 67 -11.19 8.43 11.27
N ALA A 68 -10.25 7.72 11.86
CA ALA A 68 -9.69 8.00 13.18
C ALA A 68 -8.31 8.66 13.03
N LEU A 69 -8.07 9.72 13.79
CA LEU A 69 -6.76 10.34 13.87
C LEU A 69 -5.85 9.48 14.76
N THR A 70 -4.85 8.84 14.15
CA THR A 70 -3.88 7.97 14.84
C THR A 70 -2.76 8.79 15.47
N GLY A 71 -2.29 9.84 14.79
CA GLY A 71 -1.16 10.62 15.26
C GLY A 71 -0.89 11.84 14.39
N ILE A 72 -0.14 12.78 14.95
CA ILE A 72 0.37 13.96 14.26
C ILE A 72 1.89 13.95 14.43
N MET A 73 2.60 14.17 13.34
CA MET A 73 4.06 14.24 13.29
C MET A 73 4.49 15.57 12.70
N GLU A 74 5.53 16.16 13.24
CA GLU A 74 6.11 17.40 12.73
C GLU A 74 7.48 17.09 12.13
N ASP A 75 7.64 17.38 10.85
CA ASP A 75 8.91 17.28 10.11
C ASP A 75 9.39 18.70 9.76
N SER A 76 10.65 18.81 9.34
CA SER A 76 11.26 20.00 8.75
C SER A 76 10.41 20.68 7.68
N ARG A 77 9.57 19.91 6.98
CA ARG A 77 8.68 20.37 5.89
C ARG A 77 7.27 20.74 6.35
N GLY A 78 6.97 20.60 7.64
CA GLY A 78 5.68 20.92 8.24
C GLY A 78 5.00 19.74 8.92
N ARG A 79 3.73 19.94 9.26
CA ARG A 79 2.93 18.98 10.02
C ARG A 79 2.27 17.94 9.12
N LEU A 80 2.32 16.71 9.57
CA LEU A 80 1.73 15.52 8.97
C LEU A 80 0.73 14.93 9.95
N ALA A 81 -0.40 14.45 9.44
CA ALA A 81 -1.34 13.69 10.26
C ALA A 81 -1.58 12.30 9.65
N PHE A 82 -1.64 11.30 10.52
CA PHE A 82 -1.93 9.92 10.17
C PHE A 82 -3.38 9.61 10.50
N LEU A 83 -4.13 9.23 9.49
CA LEU A 83 -5.54 8.92 9.56
C LEU A 83 -5.70 7.42 9.26
N ARG A 84 -6.45 6.71 10.08
CA ARG A 84 -6.77 5.31 9.87
C ARG A 84 -8.26 5.16 9.65
N ASP A 85 -8.65 4.48 8.59
CA ASP A 85 -10.05 4.09 8.43
C ASP A 85 -10.38 2.96 9.40
N THR A 86 -11.39 3.15 10.23
CA THR A 86 -11.86 2.17 11.21
C THR A 86 -12.56 0.99 10.56
N ALA A 87 -13.10 1.15 9.35
CA ALA A 87 -13.80 0.08 8.63
C ALA A 87 -12.83 -0.81 7.83
N SER A 88 -11.96 -0.21 7.01
CA SER A 88 -11.01 -0.96 6.17
C SER A 88 -9.65 -1.20 6.83
N GLY A 89 -9.32 -0.45 7.88
CA GLY A 89 -7.98 -0.43 8.45
C GLY A 89 -6.94 0.30 7.59
N ALA A 90 -7.33 0.86 6.44
CA ALA A 90 -6.43 1.57 5.54
C ALA A 90 -5.81 2.81 6.20
N LEU A 91 -4.54 3.05 5.87
CA LEU A 91 -3.80 4.19 6.39
C LEU A 91 -3.71 5.30 5.35
N TYR A 92 -4.09 6.50 5.77
CA TYR A 92 -4.05 7.72 4.99
C TYR A 92 -3.16 8.74 5.69
N MET A 93 -2.54 9.60 4.91
CA MET A 93 -1.63 10.61 5.40
C MET A 93 -2.05 11.98 4.89
N LEU A 94 -2.29 12.92 5.79
CA LEU A 94 -2.57 14.31 5.43
C LEU A 94 -1.26 15.09 5.46
N ARG A 95 -0.85 15.62 4.31
CA ARG A 95 0.35 16.43 4.14
C ARG A 95 0.04 17.66 3.29
N SER A 96 0.44 18.84 3.77
CA SER A 96 0.35 20.08 3.00
C SER A 96 -1.05 20.34 2.41
N GLY A 97 -2.11 20.03 3.16
CA GLY A 97 -3.48 20.24 2.70
C GLY A 97 -4.13 19.06 1.97
N ARG A 98 -3.38 18.02 1.61
CA ARG A 98 -3.84 16.92 0.75
C ARG A 98 -3.72 15.57 1.44
N ILE A 99 -4.72 14.72 1.27
CA ILE A 99 -4.69 13.34 1.76
C ILE A 99 -4.03 12.46 0.69
N THR A 100 -3.14 11.58 1.13
CA THR A 100 -2.54 10.53 0.32
C THR A 100 -2.82 9.15 0.92
N ASP A 101 -3.06 8.17 0.06
CA ASP A 101 -3.12 6.75 0.42
C ASP A 101 -1.72 6.23 0.80
N SER A 102 -1.66 5.04 1.40
CA SER A 102 -0.48 4.20 1.65
C SER A 102 0.51 4.12 0.48
N LYS A 103 0.00 4.20 -0.77
CA LYS A 103 0.80 4.23 -2.01
C LYS A 103 1.30 5.63 -2.40
N ASN A 104 1.21 6.61 -1.51
CA ASN A 104 1.46 8.04 -1.75
C ASN A 104 0.62 8.64 -2.91
N LYS A 105 -0.51 8.00 -3.25
CA LYS A 105 -1.43 8.53 -4.27
C LYS A 105 -2.35 9.56 -3.63
N PRO A 106 -2.51 10.77 -4.21
CA PRO A 106 -3.43 11.75 -3.68
C PRO A 106 -4.87 11.24 -3.79
N VAL A 107 -5.63 11.38 -2.71
CA VAL A 107 -7.06 11.11 -2.68
C VAL A 107 -7.77 12.37 -3.20
N PRO A 108 -8.47 12.30 -4.34
CA PRO A 108 -9.17 13.45 -4.89
C PRO A 108 -10.36 13.83 -4.00
N GLY A 109 -10.69 15.12 -3.99
CA GLY A 109 -11.89 15.66 -3.39
C GLY A 109 -11.94 15.72 -1.86
N VAL A 110 -10.82 15.42 -1.20
CA VAL A 110 -10.67 15.64 0.24
C VAL A 110 -9.39 16.39 0.53
N SER A 111 -9.56 17.53 1.19
CA SER A 111 -8.49 18.38 1.70
C SER A 111 -8.58 18.46 3.22
N GLY A 112 -7.54 18.95 3.87
CA GLY A 112 -7.61 19.14 5.32
C GLY A 112 -6.47 19.94 5.90
N VAL A 113 -6.69 20.47 7.10
CA VAL A 113 -5.73 21.30 7.82
C VAL A 113 -5.49 20.71 9.21
N VAL A 114 -4.23 20.64 9.60
CA VAL A 114 -3.82 20.22 10.95
C VAL A 114 -3.76 21.46 11.85
N LYS A 115 -4.57 21.49 12.92
CA LYS A 115 -4.62 22.59 13.90
C LYS A 115 -4.33 22.03 15.30
N GLY A 116 -3.08 22.16 15.73
CA GLY A 116 -2.65 21.64 17.05
C GLY A 116 -2.82 20.13 17.14
N LYS A 117 -3.64 19.65 18.09
CA LYS A 117 -3.98 18.23 18.30
C LYS A 117 -5.20 17.75 17.49
N GLN A 118 -5.69 18.57 16.57
CA GLN A 118 -6.90 18.31 15.79
C GLN A 118 -6.62 18.38 14.30
N VAL A 119 -7.41 17.62 13.53
CA VAL A 119 -7.38 17.62 12.07
C VAL A 119 -8.77 17.97 11.57
N VAL A 120 -8.85 18.99 10.72
CA VAL A 120 -10.09 19.42 10.08
C VAL A 120 -10.04 18.96 8.62
N LEU A 121 -10.96 18.09 8.23
CA LEU A 121 -11.08 17.56 6.87
C LEU A 121 -12.25 18.25 6.16
N MET A 122 -12.05 18.57 4.90
CA MET A 122 -13.01 19.25 4.03
C MET A 122 -13.16 18.48 2.72
N THR A 123 -14.36 18.01 2.43
CA THR A 123 -14.72 17.46 1.11
C THR A 123 -15.01 18.58 0.10
N ASP A 124 -15.00 18.28 -1.20
CA ASP A 124 -15.52 19.16 -2.25
C ASP A 124 -16.97 19.63 -1.96
N ASP A 125 -17.77 18.77 -1.32
CA ASP A 125 -19.14 19.08 -0.87
C ASP A 125 -19.20 20.09 0.30
N LYS A 126 -18.08 20.72 0.68
CA LYS A 126 -17.92 21.62 1.84
C LYS A 126 -18.28 20.97 3.18
N LYS A 127 -18.35 19.65 3.25
CA LYS A 127 -18.57 18.91 4.50
C LYS A 127 -17.30 18.97 5.33
N VAL A 128 -17.43 19.43 6.57
CA VAL A 128 -16.33 19.58 7.52
C VAL A 128 -16.39 18.48 8.56
N ASN A 129 -15.33 17.68 8.68
CA ASN A 129 -15.17 16.72 9.76
C ASN A 129 -13.99 17.10 10.64
N GLN A 130 -14.19 17.20 11.95
CA GLN A 130 -13.15 17.52 12.91
C GLN A 130 -12.78 16.27 13.70
N LEU A 131 -11.53 15.83 13.54
CA LEU A 131 -10.99 14.66 14.22
C LEU A 131 -10.02 15.13 15.31
N SER A 132 -10.27 14.72 16.54
CA SER A 132 -9.36 14.94 17.67
C SER A 132 -8.54 13.69 17.93
N LEU A 133 -7.29 13.89 18.37
CA LEU A 133 -6.43 12.78 18.76
C LEU A 133 -7.04 12.12 19.99
N ARG A 134 -7.54 10.88 19.86
CA ARG A 134 -8.05 10.12 20.99
C ARG A 134 -6.86 9.54 21.74
N GLU A 135 -6.52 10.14 22.88
CA GLU A 135 -5.65 9.50 23.86
C GLU A 135 -6.42 8.29 24.39
N LYS A 136 -5.88 7.08 24.22
CA LYS A 136 -6.45 5.86 24.80
C LYS A 136 -6.22 5.93 26.32
N SER A 137 -7.03 6.73 27.02
CA SER A 137 -7.25 6.53 28.44
C SER A 137 -8.08 5.26 28.58
N GLU A 138 -7.40 4.19 28.95
CA GLU A 138 -7.94 2.89 29.27
C GLU A 138 -9.10 3.03 30.27
N GLN A 139 -10.34 3.04 29.76
CA GLN A 139 -11.51 2.81 30.58
C GLN A 139 -11.59 1.30 30.77
N ALA A 140 -10.82 0.80 31.73
CA ALA A 140 -10.99 -0.55 32.26
C ALA A 140 -12.45 -0.68 32.74
N PRO A 141 -13.23 -1.66 32.27
CA PRO A 141 -14.52 -1.93 32.89
C PRO A 141 -14.25 -2.28 34.36
N GLY A 142 -14.85 -1.48 35.25
CA GLY A 142 -14.72 -1.63 36.68
C GLY A 142 -15.05 -3.06 37.10
N SER A 143 -14.12 -3.65 37.83
CA SER A 143 -14.41 -4.70 38.80
C SER A 143 -15.39 -4.14 39.82
N GLU A 144 -16.66 -4.55 39.75
CA GLU A 144 -17.58 -4.43 40.87
C GLU A 144 -17.92 -5.83 41.38
N LYS A 145 -17.90 -5.94 42.70
CA LYS A 145 -17.88 -7.16 43.52
C LYS A 145 -19.22 -7.89 43.54
#